data_AF-A0A519S7Y3-F1
#
_entry.id   AF-A0A519S7Y3-F1
#
_cell.length_a   1.000
_cell.length_b   1.000
_cell.length_c   1.000
_cell.angle_alpha   90.00
_cell.angle_beta   90.00
_cell.angle_gamma   90.00
#
_symmetry.space_group_name_H-M   'P 1'
#
loop_
_entity.id
_entity.type
_entity.pdbx_description
1 polymer ?
#
loop_
_entity_poly.entity_id
_entity_poly.type
_entity_poly.pdbx_seq_one_letter_code
_entity_poly.pdbx_strand_id
1 'polypeptide(L)'
;MNETQKTPIVFISYSWSSPKHEDWVISLAERLMSDGVEVVIDKWNLKEGHDKYHFMESMVNSAEIEKVLLILDKKYSERADQKAGGVGTETQII
;
A
#
# COMPACT_ATOMS: atom_id res chain seq x y z
N MET A 1 8.68 -34.31 -1.63
CA MET A 1 7.49 -33.48 -1.38
C MET A 1 7.85 -32.09 -1.86
N ASN A 2 7.25 -31.62 -2.96
CA ASN A 2 7.47 -30.24 -3.39
C ASN A 2 6.71 -29.36 -2.40
N GLU A 3 7.44 -28.53 -1.65
CA GLU A 3 6.82 -27.38 -1.01
C GLU A 3 6.17 -26.56 -2.13
N THR A 4 4.86 -26.37 -2.07
CA THR A 4 4.20 -25.32 -2.86
C THR A 4 4.89 -24.01 -2.48
N GLN A 5 5.76 -23.51 -3.35
CA GLN A 5 6.35 -22.20 -3.18
C GLN A 5 5.20 -21.20 -3.09
N LYS A 6 5.00 -20.67 -1.88
CA LYS A 6 3.97 -19.66 -1.62
C LYS A 6 4.38 -18.40 -2.38
N THR A 7 3.51 -17.94 -3.27
CA THR A 7 3.65 -16.65 -3.94
C THR A 7 3.57 -15.56 -2.87
N PRO A 8 4.60 -14.72 -2.69
CA PRO A 8 4.56 -13.69 -1.65
C PRO A 8 3.49 -12.66 -1.98
N ILE A 9 2.68 -12.31 -1.00
CA ILE A 9 1.66 -11.27 -1.13
C ILE A 9 2.20 -9.97 -0.52
N VAL A 10 2.21 -8.91 -1.33
CA VAL A 10 2.76 -7.59 -0.96
C VAL A 10 1.67 -6.53 -1.06
N PHE A 11 1.49 -5.76 0.00
CA PHE A 11 0.66 -4.56 -0.03
C PHE A 11 1.52 -3.33 -0.39
N ILE A 12 1.09 -2.54 -1.39
CA ILE A 12 1.76 -1.27 -1.74
C ILE A 12 0.99 -0.10 -1.14
N SER A 13 1.62 0.59 -0.20
CA SER A 13 1.13 1.85 0.37
C SER A 13 1.85 3.02 -0.27
N TYR A 14 1.10 3.98 -0.81
CA TYR A 14 1.62 5.14 -1.53
C TYR A 14 0.66 6.33 -1.41
N SER A 15 1.16 7.53 -1.75
CA SER A 15 0.35 8.74 -1.81
C SER A 15 -0.18 8.99 -3.21
N TRP A 16 -1.44 9.42 -3.33
CA TRP A 16 -2.01 9.91 -4.59
C TRP A 16 -1.52 11.34 -4.84
N SER A 17 -0.23 11.43 -5.15
CA SER A 17 0.51 12.69 -5.18
C SER A 17 0.41 13.39 -6.53
N SER A 18 0.35 12.64 -7.62
CA SER A 18 0.10 13.11 -8.98
C SER A 18 -0.24 11.93 -9.89
N PRO A 19 -0.97 12.13 -11.00
CA PRO A 19 -1.27 11.07 -11.96
C PRO A 19 0.00 10.31 -12.41
N LYS A 20 1.08 11.04 -12.72
CA LYS A 20 2.37 10.44 -13.09
C LYS A 20 2.94 9.51 -12.01
N HIS A 21 2.78 9.86 -10.74
CA HIS A 21 3.26 9.03 -9.64
C HIS A 21 2.37 7.79 -9.46
N GLU A 22 1.05 7.97 -9.57
CA GLU A 22 0.08 6.87 -9.54
C GLU A 22 0.38 5.86 -10.66
N ASP A 23 0.55 6.32 -11.91
CA ASP A 23 0.90 5.48 -13.07
C ASP A 23 2.21 4.72 -12.86
N TRP A 24 3.21 5.37 -12.24
CA TRP A 24 4.48 4.73 -11.92
C TRP A 24 4.31 3.63 -10.87
N VAL A 25 3.50 3.86 -9.83
CA VAL A 25 3.22 2.85 -8.80
C VAL A 25 2.45 1.67 -9.40
N ILE A 26 1.49 1.92 -10.29
CA ILE A 26 0.79 0.86 -11.03
C ILE A 26 1.77 0.04 -11.88
N SER A 27 2.67 0.70 -12.62
CA SER A 27 3.68 0.01 -13.43
C SER A 27 4.62 -0.86 -12.58
N LEU A 28 4.97 -0.40 -11.36
CA LEU A 28 5.74 -1.18 -10.41
C LEU A 28 4.95 -2.41 -9.91
N ALA A 29 3.66 -2.24 -9.61
CA ALA A 29 2.79 -3.32 -9.18
C ALA A 29 2.65 -4.41 -10.26
N GLU A 30 2.42 -4.02 -11.52
CA GLU A 30 2.36 -4.93 -12.66
C GLU A 30 3.68 -5.68 -12.86
N ARG A 31 4.81 -4.98 -12.68
CA ARG A 31 6.13 -5.60 -12.79
C ARG A 31 6.34 -6.67 -11.72
N LEU A 32 6.00 -6.37 -10.45
CA LEU A 32 6.06 -7.33 -9.35
C LEU A 32 5.20 -8.56 -9.62
N MET A 33 3.98 -8.37 -10.16
CA MET A 33 3.13 -9.48 -10.58
C MET A 33 3.76 -10.33 -11.68
N SER A 34 4.40 -9.71 -12.68
CA SER A 34 5.15 -10.44 -13.71
C SER A 34 6.35 -11.21 -13.16
N ASP A 35 6.91 -10.77 -12.04
CA ASP A 35 8.04 -11.43 -11.36
C ASP A 35 7.56 -12.49 -10.34
N GLY A 36 6.25 -12.78 -10.28
CA GLY A 36 5.67 -13.83 -9.44
C GLY A 36 5.36 -13.38 -8.01
N VAL A 37 5.05 -12.11 -7.81
CA VAL A 37 4.60 -11.54 -6.52
C VAL A 37 3.14 -11.15 -6.63
N GLU A 38 2.30 -11.59 -5.70
CA GLU A 38 0.91 -11.11 -5.64
C GLU A 38 0.89 -9.71 -5.03
N VAL A 39 0.25 -8.75 -5.70
CA VAL A 39 0.22 -7.36 -5.25
C VAL A 39 -1.19 -6.93 -4.88
N VAL A 40 -1.32 -6.36 -3.70
CA VAL A 40 -2.54 -5.69 -3.23
C VAL A 40 -2.31 -4.18 -3.26
N ILE A 41 -3.21 -3.45 -3.93
CA ILE A 41 -3.13 -2.00 -4.07
C ILE A 41 -4.53 -1.38 -4.12
N ASP A 42 -4.67 -0.18 -3.55
CA ASP A 42 -5.97 0.49 -3.42
C ASP A 42 -6.70 0.67 -4.76
N LYS A 43 -6.00 1.01 -5.84
CA LYS A 43 -6.60 1.22 -7.17
C LYS A 43 -7.27 -0.02 -7.77
N TRP A 44 -6.85 -1.22 -7.36
CA TRP A 44 -7.42 -2.48 -7.86
C TRP A 44 -8.39 -3.10 -6.87
N ASN A 45 -8.12 -2.94 -5.57
CA ASN A 45 -8.78 -3.69 -4.50
C ASN A 45 -9.80 -2.86 -3.70
N LEU A 46 -9.78 -1.52 -3.82
CA LEU A 46 -10.75 -0.67 -3.14
C LEU A 46 -12.04 -0.58 -3.97
N LYS A 47 -13.16 -1.05 -3.41
CA LYS A 47 -14.49 -0.90 -4.02
C LYS A 47 -15.05 0.50 -3.75
N GLU A 48 -15.87 1.01 -4.68
CA GLU A 48 -16.57 2.28 -4.50
C GLU A 48 -17.38 2.27 -3.20
N GLY A 49 -17.16 3.28 -2.34
CA GLY A 49 -17.81 3.42 -1.03
C GLY A 49 -17.05 2.84 0.16
N HIS A 50 -15.89 2.20 -0.04
CA HIS A 50 -15.04 1.76 1.07
C HIS A 50 -14.09 2.87 1.54
N ASP A 51 -13.94 3.00 2.86
CA ASP A 51 -13.00 3.94 3.46
C ASP A 51 -11.55 3.47 3.24
N LYS A 52 -10.75 4.32 2.58
CA LYS A 52 -9.33 4.10 2.33
C LYS A 52 -8.55 3.87 3.62
N TYR A 53 -8.91 4.52 4.71
CA TYR A 53 -8.24 4.37 6.01
C TYR A 53 -8.47 2.98 6.58
N HIS A 54 -9.72 2.53 6.62
CA HIS A 54 -10.05 1.18 7.07
C HIS A 54 -9.41 0.11 6.19
N PHE A 55 -9.37 0.34 4.87
CA PHE A 55 -8.67 -0.53 3.94
C PHE A 55 -7.17 -0.63 4.27
N MET A 56 -6.49 0.49 4.44
CA MET A 56 -5.05 0.50 4.80
C MET A 56 -4.79 -0.23 6.12
N GLU A 57 -5.58 0.03 7.15
CA GLU A 57 -5.46 -0.65 8.45
C GLU A 57 -5.67 -2.17 8.31
N SER A 58 -6.67 -2.58 7.52
CA SER A 58 -6.92 -4.01 7.28
C SER A 58 -5.76 -4.70 6.57
N MET A 59 -5.08 -4.00 5.65
CA MET A 59 -3.95 -4.56 4.90
C MET A 59 -2.68 -4.68 5.75
N VAL A 60 -2.44 -3.74 6.66
CA VAL A 60 -1.31 -3.83 7.60
C VAL A 60 -1.51 -4.95 8.62
N ASN A 61 -2.75 -5.18 9.06
CA ASN A 61 -3.08 -6.21 10.05
C ASN A 61 -3.39 -7.60 9.44
N SER A 62 -3.42 -7.73 8.11
CA SER A 62 -3.76 -8.99 7.45
C SER A 62 -2.63 -10.01 7.58
N ALA A 63 -2.94 -11.20 8.09
CA ALA A 63 -2.01 -12.32 8.14
C ALA A 63 -1.64 -12.89 6.76
N GLU A 64 -2.39 -12.51 5.71
CA GLU A 64 -2.11 -12.91 4.32
C GLU A 64 -1.01 -12.05 3.69
N ILE A 65 -0.86 -10.79 4.13
CA ILE A 65 0.17 -9.87 3.64
C ILE A 65 1.50 -10.20 4.30
N GLU A 66 2.50 -10.55 3.48
CA GLU A 66 3.82 -10.94 3.97
C GLU A 66 4.77 -9.75 4.09
N LYS A 67 4.57 -8.73 3.24
CA LYS A 67 5.36 -7.50 3.21
C LYS A 67 4.49 -6.30 2.88
N VAL A 68 4.85 -5.16 3.45
CA VAL A 68 4.30 -3.85 3.09
C VAL A 68 5.40 -3.04 2.41
N LEU A 69 5.14 -2.59 1.19
CA LEU A 69 6.02 -1.71 0.43
C LEU A 69 5.51 -0.27 0.56
N LEU A 70 6.30 0.56 1.25
CA LEU A 70 6.03 1.99 1.41
C LEU A 70 6.70 2.79 0.28
N ILE A 71 5.89 3.38 -0.59
CA ILE A 71 6.37 4.29 -1.63
C ILE A 71 6.29 5.72 -1.10
N LEU A 72 7.44 6.25 -0.72
CA LEU A 72 7.58 7.59 -0.18
C LEU A 72 7.94 8.56 -1.30
N ASP A 73 7.07 9.55 -1.52
CA ASP A 73 7.41 10.74 -2.29
C ASP A 73 7.45 11.96 -1.36
N LYS A 74 7.92 13.10 -1.88
CA LYS A 74 8.05 14.33 -1.08
C LYS A 74 6.71 14.72 -0.42
N LYS A 75 5.59 14.56 -1.14
CA LYS A 75 4.25 14.84 -0.61
C LYS A 75 3.83 13.83 0.46
N TYR A 76 4.23 12.56 0.35
CA TYR A 76 4.00 11.55 1.38
C TYR A 76 4.70 11.95 2.68
N SER A 77 5.99 12.29 2.62
CA SER A 77 6.76 12.75 3.78
C SER A 77 6.14 14.02 4.39
N GLU A 78 5.81 15.02 3.58
CA GLU A 78 5.17 16.26 4.05
C GLU A 78 3.83 16.02 4.76
N ARG A 79 3.01 15.08 4.25
CA ARG A 79 1.74 14.69 4.89
C ARG A 79 1.96 13.92 6.19
N ALA A 80 2.94 13.02 6.23
CA ALA A 80 3.29 12.29 7.44
C ALA A 80 3.79 13.24 8.54
N ASP A 81 4.66 14.18 8.17
CA ASP A 81 5.21 15.19 9.08
C ASP A 81 4.14 16.17 9.57
N GLN A 82 3.22 16.60 8.69
CA GLN A 82 2.08 17.46 9.08
C GLN A 82 1.11 16.73 10.03
N LYS A 83 0.91 15.42 9.84
CA LYS A 83 0.11 14.61 10.78
C LYS A 83 0.82 14.41 12.13
N ALA A 84 2.15 14.38 12.17
CA ALA A 84 2.91 14.33 13.42
C ALA A 84 2.83 15.64 14.24
N GLY A 85 2.54 16.78 13.59
CA GLY A 85 2.48 18.10 14.23
C GLY A 85 1.10 18.53 14.77
N GLY A 86 0.03 17.77 14.52
CA GLY A 86 -1.35 18.13 14.90
C GLY A 86 -1.96 17.12 15.88
N VAL A 87 -2.22 17.56 17.11
CA VAL A 87 -2.94 16.77 18.13
C VAL A 87 -4.36 16.46 17.63
N GLY A 88 -4.69 15.18 17.44
CA GLY A 88 -6.06 14.74 17.14
C GLY A 88 -6.11 13.34 16.53
N THR A 89 -6.23 12.34 17.41
CA THR A 89 -6.85 11.01 17.22
C THR A 89 -6.49 10.21 15.96
N GLU A 90 -5.83 9.06 16.18
CA GLU A 90 -5.67 7.94 15.23
C GLU A 90 -4.70 8.16 14.06
N THR A 91 -3.43 8.48 14.37
CA THR A 91 -2.33 8.25 13.41
C THR A 91 -1.40 7.18 13.96
N GLN A 92 -1.84 5.92 13.89
CA GLN A 92 -0.91 4.80 13.73
C GLN A 92 -0.77 4.57 12.22
N ILE A 93 0.39 4.89 11.67
CA ILE A 93 0.85 4.23 10.45
C ILE A 93 2.10 3.46 10.86
N ILE A 94 1.91 2.35 11.58
CA ILE A 94 2.84 1.24 11.75
C ILE A 94 2.02 -0.02 11.97
#